data_AF-A0A671QNF1-F1
#
_entry.id   AF-A0A671QNF1-F1
#
_cell.length_a   1.000
_cell.length_b   1.000
_cell.length_c   1.000
_cell.angle_alpha   90.00
_cell.angle_beta   90.00
_cell.angle_gamma   90.00
#
_symmetry.space_group_name_H-M   'P 1'
#
loop_
_entity.id
_entity.type
_entity.pdbx_description
1 polymer ?
#
loop_
_entity_poly.entity_id
_entity_poly.type
_entity_poly.pdbx_seq_one_letter_code
_entity_poly.pdbx_strand_id
1 'polypeptide(L)'
;LNDVEDYLKKVKSRCKDIPGSSDYSCNLLGGRFYEQAKESFSKALEADQDNILFNVGYAIVLYRIDGMNKADDSGTVTKQLRKALSLEPTNTEIMVLLALKLQRSRRQEAQNLIKEALRLSPDIPQVTRYVAKYFRAEVKQAPNSSFLHHQIGLCHKQLLIQMLEERRPGRSVPAAQKVAKVIECIQHFSKAVDLKPNNIYAKVNLAEAESRQLEKAEKIFSSLIDDKALGESDKQHCYTSYGVFLLYKKKDEDKAVSQFKSAYMIPVDNYERKQAGKKLRLIAERNFNTKQKFREAFEILAFISSEDKQEMQAKEYLQGFSFHSESDTPISRRGK
;
A
#
# COMPACT_ATOMS: atom_id res chain seq x y z
N LEU A 1 -19.14 31.01 15.91
CA LEU A 1 -17.78 30.45 16.11
C LEU A 1 -17.62 29.82 17.50
N ASN A 2 -17.93 30.54 18.59
CA ASN A 2 -17.84 30.02 19.96
C ASN A 2 -18.70 28.76 20.21
N ASP A 3 -19.92 28.66 19.67
CA ASP A 3 -20.82 27.51 19.92
C ASP A 3 -20.38 26.20 19.25
N VAL A 4 -19.67 26.27 18.13
CA VAL A 4 -19.17 25.10 17.40
C VAL A 4 -17.93 24.53 18.10
N GLU A 5 -17.05 25.38 18.61
CA GLU A 5 -15.94 24.96 19.46
C GLU A 5 -16.43 24.40 20.80
N ASP A 6 -17.48 24.99 21.37
CA ASP A 6 -18.11 24.50 22.59
C ASP A 6 -18.81 23.15 22.38
N TYR A 7 -19.42 22.95 21.20
CA TYR A 7 -20.00 21.67 20.79
C TYR A 7 -18.92 20.61 20.52
N LEU A 8 -17.85 20.95 19.79
CA LEU A 8 -16.71 20.04 19.58
C LEU A 8 -16.00 19.71 20.90
N LYS A 9 -15.95 20.65 21.85
CA LYS A 9 -15.49 20.40 23.23
C LYS A 9 -16.44 19.46 23.98
N LYS A 10 -17.76 19.63 23.88
CA LYS A 10 -18.76 18.74 24.50
C LYS A 10 -18.76 17.33 23.90
N VAL A 11 -18.58 17.22 22.58
CA VAL A 11 -18.40 15.94 21.88
C VAL A 11 -17.08 15.30 22.32
N LYS A 12 -15.98 16.05 22.39
CA LYS A 12 -14.69 15.57 22.90
C LYS A 12 -14.74 15.19 24.38
N SER A 13 -15.46 15.92 25.24
CA SER A 13 -15.56 15.62 26.68
C SER A 13 -16.35 14.34 26.91
N ARG A 14 -17.49 14.16 26.22
CA ARG A 14 -18.27 12.91 26.28
C ARG A 14 -17.51 11.71 25.73
N CYS A 15 -16.57 11.93 24.82
CA CYS A 15 -15.65 10.90 24.33
C CYS A 15 -14.50 10.59 25.31
N LYS A 16 -14.22 11.43 26.32
CA LYS A 16 -13.18 11.14 27.34
C LYS A 16 -13.70 10.25 28.47
N ASP A 17 -15.00 10.27 28.74
CA ASP A 17 -15.62 9.53 29.85
C ASP A 17 -15.86 8.04 29.55
N ILE A 18 -15.53 7.59 28.33
CA ILE A 18 -15.57 6.19 27.92
C ILE A 18 -14.13 5.64 27.95
N PRO A 19 -13.81 4.62 28.76
CA PRO A 19 -12.48 4.05 28.79
C PRO A 19 -12.09 3.46 27.42
N GLY A 20 -11.14 4.09 26.71
CA GLY A 20 -10.56 3.59 25.46
C GLY A 20 -10.84 4.39 24.18
N SER A 21 -11.63 5.47 24.22
CA SER A 21 -11.89 6.33 23.06
C SER A 21 -10.77 7.36 22.83
N SER A 22 -10.18 7.35 21.62
CA SER A 22 -9.42 8.52 21.12
C SER A 22 -10.36 9.38 20.28
N ASP A 23 -9.87 10.56 19.85
CA ASP A 23 -10.54 11.55 18.96
C ASP A 23 -11.19 11.00 17.66
N TYR A 24 -11.05 9.71 17.35
CA TYR A 24 -11.62 8.99 16.20
C TYR A 24 -12.74 8.00 16.58
N SER A 25 -13.15 7.95 17.85
CA SER A 25 -14.23 7.07 18.34
C SER A 25 -15.65 7.57 18.03
N CYS A 26 -15.81 8.57 17.16
CA CYS A 26 -17.13 8.89 16.58
C CYS A 26 -17.64 7.83 15.60
N ASN A 27 -16.84 6.80 15.28
CA ASN A 27 -17.32 5.64 14.54
C ASN A 27 -18.25 4.72 15.36
N LEU A 28 -18.33 4.88 16.69
CA LEU A 28 -19.08 3.98 17.58
C LEU A 28 -20.42 4.52 18.10
N LEU A 29 -20.78 5.78 17.84
CA LEU A 29 -21.98 6.37 18.46
C LEU A 29 -23.31 6.05 17.73
N GLY A 30 -23.29 5.36 16.58
CA GLY A 30 -24.50 4.74 16.02
C GLY A 30 -25.53 5.71 15.40
N GLY A 31 -26.53 5.13 14.72
CA GLY A 31 -27.48 5.86 13.86
C GLY A 31 -28.21 7.05 14.48
N ARG A 32 -28.36 7.07 15.82
CA ARG A 32 -29.06 8.13 16.57
C ARG A 32 -28.34 9.49 16.56
N PHE A 33 -27.02 9.51 16.42
CA PHE A 33 -26.26 10.77 16.44
C PHE A 33 -26.12 11.39 15.04
N TYR A 34 -26.35 10.61 13.97
CA TYR A 34 -26.22 11.15 12.62
C TYR A 34 -27.33 12.17 12.32
N GLU A 35 -28.56 11.94 12.77
CA GLU A 35 -29.63 12.94 12.58
C GLU A 35 -29.34 14.24 13.33
N GLN A 36 -28.83 14.16 14.57
CA GLN A 36 -28.40 15.36 15.31
C GLN A 36 -27.22 16.06 14.61
N ALA A 37 -26.25 15.31 14.10
CA ALA A 37 -25.12 15.87 13.36
C ALA A 37 -25.57 16.52 12.05
N LYS A 38 -26.55 15.93 11.36
CA LYS A 38 -27.16 16.48 10.14
C LYS A 38 -27.81 17.82 10.43
N GLU A 39 -28.64 17.92 11.47
CA GLU A 39 -29.25 19.19 11.91
C GLU A 39 -28.19 20.23 12.29
N SER A 40 -27.15 19.81 13.03
CA SER A 40 -26.08 20.72 13.47
C SER A 40 -25.30 21.31 12.29
N PHE A 41 -24.91 20.47 11.34
CA PHE A 41 -24.23 20.93 10.13
C PHE A 41 -25.15 21.78 9.25
N SER A 42 -26.44 21.43 9.14
CA SER A 42 -27.42 22.25 8.41
C SER A 42 -27.51 23.66 8.98
N LYS A 43 -27.64 23.80 10.31
CA LYS A 43 -27.67 25.11 10.98
C LYS A 43 -26.35 25.88 10.82
N ALA A 44 -25.22 25.19 10.87
CA ALA A 44 -23.93 25.83 10.64
C ALA A 44 -23.80 26.37 9.20
N LEU A 45 -24.36 25.65 8.22
CA LEU A 45 -24.39 26.06 6.82
C LEU A 45 -25.38 27.21 6.53
N GLU A 46 -26.40 27.42 7.37
CA GLU A 46 -27.25 28.63 7.28
C GLU A 46 -26.44 29.90 7.56
N ALA A 47 -25.45 29.83 8.46
CA ALA A 47 -24.57 30.95 8.79
C ALA A 47 -23.40 31.11 7.81
N ASP A 48 -22.84 30.00 7.31
CA ASP A 48 -21.71 30.00 6.37
C ASP A 48 -21.86 28.87 5.34
N GLN A 49 -22.46 29.19 4.19
CA GLN A 49 -22.86 28.23 3.16
C GLN A 49 -21.67 27.57 2.43
N ASP A 50 -20.54 28.27 2.33
CA ASP A 50 -19.37 27.82 1.58
C ASP A 50 -18.23 27.31 2.49
N ASN A 51 -18.51 27.16 3.78
CA ASN A 51 -17.56 26.58 4.71
C ASN A 51 -17.18 25.15 4.30
N ILE A 52 -15.89 24.92 4.02
CA ILE A 52 -15.37 23.63 3.56
C ILE A 52 -15.67 22.52 4.59
N LEU A 53 -15.33 22.77 5.86
CA LEU A 53 -15.43 21.76 6.92
C LEU A 53 -16.90 21.36 7.17
N PHE A 54 -17.81 22.33 7.18
CA PHE A 54 -19.23 22.05 7.37
C PHE A 54 -19.81 21.28 6.18
N ASN A 55 -19.47 21.66 4.95
CA ASN A 55 -19.93 20.97 3.76
C ASN A 55 -19.43 19.52 3.69
N VAL A 56 -18.15 19.28 4.02
CA VAL A 56 -17.54 17.94 4.09
C VAL A 56 -18.21 17.09 5.19
N GLY A 57 -18.32 17.64 6.40
CA GLY A 57 -18.96 16.96 7.53
C GLY A 57 -20.42 16.61 7.23
N TYR A 58 -21.17 17.55 6.67
CA TYR A 58 -22.56 17.35 6.27
C TYR A 58 -22.70 16.27 5.22
N ALA A 59 -21.87 16.28 4.17
CA ALA A 59 -21.90 15.29 3.11
C ALA A 59 -21.64 13.87 3.64
N ILE A 60 -20.68 13.69 4.55
CA ILE A 60 -20.37 12.40 5.18
C ILE A 60 -21.56 11.91 6.01
N VAL A 61 -22.17 12.78 6.81
CA VAL A 61 -23.32 12.42 7.65
C VAL A 61 -24.51 12.01 6.79
N LEU A 62 -24.85 12.79 5.76
CA LEU A 62 -25.93 12.46 4.82
C LEU A 62 -25.69 11.11 4.14
N TYR A 63 -24.46 10.84 3.68
CA TYR A 63 -24.10 9.54 3.10
C TYR A 63 -24.31 8.37 4.07
N ARG A 64 -23.95 8.56 5.35
CA ARG A 64 -24.11 7.51 6.38
C ARG A 64 -25.59 7.24 6.68
N ILE A 65 -26.42 8.29 6.76
CA ILE A 65 -27.88 8.18 6.98
C ILE A 65 -28.53 7.44 5.81
N ASP A 66 -28.23 7.85 4.57
CA ASP A 66 -28.73 7.21 3.35
C ASP A 66 -28.41 5.71 3.30
N GLY A 67 -27.19 5.33 3.67
CA GLY A 67 -26.77 3.93 3.75
C GLY A 67 -27.55 3.10 4.78
N MET A 68 -28.11 3.71 5.82
CA MET A 68 -28.95 3.02 6.82
C MET A 68 -30.41 2.95 6.40
N ASN A 69 -30.93 4.01 5.78
CA ASN A 69 -32.36 4.16 5.54
C ASN A 69 -32.86 3.41 4.30
N LYS A 70 -31.97 2.85 3.45
CA LYS A 70 -32.30 2.18 2.16
C LYS A 70 -33.22 3.00 1.24
N ALA A 71 -33.45 4.28 1.54
CA ALA A 71 -34.37 5.15 0.84
C ALA A 71 -33.66 5.79 -0.36
N ASP A 72 -34.41 5.97 -1.44
CA ASP A 72 -33.91 6.36 -2.76
C ASP A 72 -33.75 7.88 -2.93
N ASP A 73 -33.57 8.66 -1.85
CA ASP A 73 -33.18 10.07 -1.98
C ASP A 73 -31.68 10.22 -2.28
N SER A 74 -31.25 9.48 -3.31
CA SER A 74 -29.88 9.49 -3.81
C SER A 74 -29.50 10.85 -4.39
N GLY A 75 -30.48 11.69 -4.74
CA GLY A 75 -30.27 13.01 -5.32
C GLY A 75 -29.64 13.99 -4.33
N THR A 76 -30.19 14.11 -3.13
CA THR A 76 -29.74 15.06 -2.10
C THR A 76 -28.31 14.79 -1.66
N VAL A 77 -27.99 13.54 -1.35
CA VAL A 77 -26.63 13.12 -0.93
C VAL A 77 -25.60 13.39 -2.02
N THR A 78 -25.93 13.06 -3.27
CA THR A 78 -25.02 13.26 -4.41
C THR A 78 -24.74 14.74 -4.64
N LYS A 79 -25.76 15.61 -4.54
CA LYS A 79 -25.60 17.06 -4.64
C LYS A 79 -24.66 17.59 -3.56
N GLN A 80 -24.85 17.17 -2.31
CA GLN A 80 -24.01 17.63 -1.21
C GLN A 80 -22.56 17.14 -1.32
N LEU A 81 -22.35 15.88 -1.73
CA LEU A 81 -21.00 15.35 -1.99
C LEU A 81 -20.29 16.12 -3.12
N ARG A 82 -21.02 16.50 -4.18
CA ARG A 82 -20.47 17.33 -5.25
C ARG A 82 -20.11 18.74 -4.77
N LYS A 83 -20.96 19.36 -3.95
CA LYS A 83 -20.67 20.66 -3.34
C LYS A 83 -19.40 20.61 -2.49
N ALA A 84 -19.29 19.61 -1.61
CA ALA A 84 -18.09 19.41 -0.79
C ALA A 84 -16.84 19.22 -1.66
N LEU A 85 -16.92 18.43 -2.73
CA LEU A 85 -15.78 18.23 -3.64
C LEU A 85 -15.44 19.47 -4.48
N SER A 86 -16.42 20.33 -4.81
CA SER A 86 -16.16 21.59 -5.50
C SER A 86 -15.40 22.60 -4.63
N LEU A 87 -15.64 22.54 -3.31
CA LEU A 87 -14.97 23.39 -2.32
C LEU A 87 -13.59 22.82 -1.94
N GLU A 88 -13.45 21.50 -1.89
CA GLU A 88 -12.18 20.82 -1.59
C GLU A 88 -11.89 19.70 -2.62
N PRO A 89 -11.34 20.04 -3.80
CA PRO A 89 -11.16 19.10 -4.91
C PRO A 89 -10.20 17.94 -4.63
N THR A 90 -9.37 18.03 -3.59
CA THR A 90 -8.40 16.99 -3.21
C THR A 90 -8.90 16.08 -2.09
N ASN A 91 -10.15 16.25 -1.62
CA ASN A 91 -10.69 15.43 -0.54
C ASN A 91 -11.01 14.00 -1.03
N THR A 92 -10.08 13.08 -0.81
CA THR A 92 -10.17 11.70 -1.28
C THR A 92 -11.26 10.88 -0.59
N GLU A 93 -11.64 11.21 0.66
CA GLU A 93 -12.78 10.55 1.32
C GLU A 93 -14.09 10.93 0.61
N ILE A 94 -14.30 12.21 0.31
CA ILE A 94 -15.49 12.65 -0.44
C ILE A 94 -15.53 12.05 -1.85
N MET A 95 -14.38 11.96 -2.55
CA MET A 95 -14.30 11.31 -3.86
C MET A 95 -14.81 9.86 -3.82
N VAL A 96 -14.33 9.04 -2.89
CA VAL A 96 -14.73 7.62 -2.82
C VAL A 96 -16.16 7.44 -2.35
N LEU A 97 -16.68 8.33 -1.49
CA LEU A 97 -18.09 8.33 -1.09
C LEU A 97 -19.01 8.69 -2.27
N LEU A 98 -18.64 9.70 -3.05
CA LEU A 98 -19.35 10.07 -4.27
C LEU A 98 -19.30 8.94 -5.30
N ALA A 99 -18.15 8.31 -5.50
CA ALA A 99 -18.01 7.16 -6.40
C ALA A 99 -18.95 6.01 -6.02
N LEU A 100 -19.10 5.71 -4.73
CA LEU A 100 -20.02 4.68 -4.24
C LEU A 100 -21.49 5.02 -4.51
N LYS A 101 -21.89 6.29 -4.42
CA LYS A 101 -23.25 6.73 -4.79
C LYS A 101 -23.50 6.68 -6.29
N LEU A 102 -22.49 7.02 -7.08
CA LEU A 102 -22.58 7.05 -8.55
C LEU A 102 -22.37 5.69 -9.22
N GLN A 103 -21.93 4.68 -8.47
CA GLN A 103 -21.47 3.40 -9.01
C GLN A 103 -22.43 2.74 -10.00
N ARG A 104 -23.75 2.79 -9.73
CA ARG A 104 -24.78 2.17 -10.57
C ARG A 104 -25.31 3.08 -11.67
N SER A 105 -25.39 4.39 -11.42
CA SER A 105 -26.04 5.35 -12.33
C SER A 105 -25.05 6.03 -13.27
N ARG A 106 -23.81 6.30 -12.83
CA ARG A 106 -22.76 7.00 -13.57
C ARG A 106 -21.42 6.29 -13.38
N ARG A 107 -21.33 5.09 -13.93
CA ARG A 107 -20.20 4.17 -13.78
C ARG A 107 -18.84 4.78 -14.14
N GLN A 108 -18.74 5.43 -15.29
CA GLN A 108 -17.47 6.02 -15.76
C GLN A 108 -16.98 7.13 -14.83
N GLU A 109 -17.91 7.97 -14.35
CA GLU A 109 -17.60 9.04 -13.41
C GLU A 109 -17.10 8.46 -12.07
N ALA A 110 -17.78 7.43 -11.56
CA ALA A 110 -17.37 6.74 -10.35
C ALA A 110 -15.96 6.13 -10.48
N GLN A 111 -15.65 5.50 -11.62
CA GLN A 111 -14.32 4.95 -11.89
C GLN A 111 -13.23 6.02 -11.90
N ASN A 112 -13.50 7.17 -12.51
CA ASN A 112 -12.56 8.29 -12.53
C ASN A 112 -12.29 8.82 -11.11
N LEU A 113 -13.32 8.95 -10.28
CA LEU A 113 -13.19 9.35 -8.87
C LEU A 113 -12.36 8.34 -8.05
N ILE A 114 -12.57 7.03 -8.24
CA ILE A 114 -11.76 5.99 -7.59
C ILE A 114 -10.29 6.08 -8.03
N LYS A 115 -10.05 6.23 -9.34
CA LYS A 115 -8.69 6.37 -9.88
C LYS A 115 -7.97 7.58 -9.29
N GLU A 116 -8.66 8.71 -9.20
CA GLU A 116 -8.08 9.94 -8.67
C GLU A 116 -7.83 9.86 -7.15
N ALA A 117 -8.75 9.26 -6.39
CA ALA A 117 -8.55 9.02 -4.96
C ALA A 117 -7.34 8.12 -4.69
N LEU A 118 -7.15 7.06 -5.49
CA LEU A 118 -5.99 6.18 -5.40
C LEU A 118 -4.69 6.88 -5.81
N ARG A 119 -4.73 7.85 -6.73
CA ARG A 119 -3.57 8.66 -7.13
C ARG A 119 -3.14 9.62 -6.00
N LEU A 120 -4.11 10.27 -5.35
CA LEU A 120 -3.85 11.28 -4.32
C LEU A 120 -3.55 10.68 -2.95
N SER A 121 -4.18 9.57 -2.59
CA SER A 121 -4.10 9.02 -1.23
C SER A 121 -4.22 7.49 -1.21
N PRO A 122 -3.26 6.77 -1.81
CA PRO A 122 -3.29 5.30 -1.84
C PRO A 122 -3.20 4.68 -0.44
N ASP A 123 -2.60 5.39 0.52
CA ASP A 123 -2.25 4.85 1.84
C ASP A 123 -3.20 5.25 2.97
N ILE A 124 -4.33 5.92 2.68
CA ILE A 124 -5.31 6.27 3.72
C ILE A 124 -6.23 5.06 4.00
N PRO A 125 -6.28 4.53 5.25
CA PRO A 125 -7.06 3.32 5.57
C PRO A 125 -8.54 3.43 5.24
N GLN A 126 -9.14 4.58 5.55
CA GLN A 126 -10.55 4.85 5.33
C GLN A 126 -10.90 4.87 3.84
N VAL A 127 -10.07 5.53 3.02
CA VAL A 127 -10.19 5.58 1.55
C VAL A 127 -10.06 4.16 1.00
N THR A 128 -9.03 3.43 1.41
CA THR A 128 -8.77 2.03 1.00
C THR A 128 -9.98 1.14 1.29
N ARG A 129 -10.62 1.30 2.45
CA ARG A 129 -11.80 0.53 2.84
C ARG A 129 -13.00 0.80 1.91
N TYR A 130 -13.22 2.06 1.52
CA TYR A 130 -14.30 2.42 0.59
C TYR A 130 -13.99 2.00 -0.85
N VAL A 131 -12.74 2.07 -1.29
CA VAL A 131 -12.31 1.53 -2.59
C VAL A 131 -12.53 0.01 -2.63
N ALA A 132 -12.18 -0.72 -1.57
CA ALA A 132 -12.47 -2.14 -1.47
C ALA A 132 -13.98 -2.43 -1.53
N LYS A 133 -14.80 -1.60 -0.86
CA LYS A 133 -16.27 -1.70 -0.92
C LYS A 133 -16.77 -1.50 -2.36
N TYR A 134 -16.23 -0.51 -3.07
CA TYR A 134 -16.56 -0.24 -4.47
C TYR A 134 -16.27 -1.47 -5.34
N PHE A 135 -15.04 -2.00 -5.30
CA PHE A 135 -14.68 -3.16 -6.10
C PHE A 135 -15.44 -4.44 -5.71
N ARG A 136 -15.78 -4.66 -4.44
CA ARG A 136 -16.63 -5.79 -4.05
C ARG A 136 -18.03 -5.71 -4.67
N ALA A 137 -18.61 -4.51 -4.75
CA ALA A 137 -19.89 -4.31 -5.42
C ALA A 137 -19.77 -4.52 -6.94
N GLU A 138 -18.62 -4.19 -7.53
CA GLU A 138 -18.29 -4.51 -8.93
C GLU A 138 -18.17 -6.02 -9.17
N VAL A 139 -17.50 -6.76 -8.28
CA VAL A 139 -17.38 -8.23 -8.37
C VAL A 139 -18.74 -8.90 -8.34
N LYS A 140 -19.72 -8.38 -7.58
CA LYS A 140 -21.08 -8.94 -7.60
C LYS A 140 -21.74 -8.87 -8.99
N GLN A 141 -21.37 -7.89 -9.82
CA GLN A 141 -21.86 -7.75 -11.19
C GLN A 141 -20.99 -8.54 -12.19
N ALA A 142 -19.68 -8.60 -11.95
CA ALA A 142 -18.71 -9.27 -12.79
C ALA A 142 -17.80 -10.20 -11.95
N PRO A 143 -18.32 -11.35 -11.48
CA PRO A 143 -17.61 -12.22 -10.53
C PRO A 143 -16.37 -12.89 -11.13
N ASN A 144 -16.28 -12.94 -12.45
CA ASN A 144 -15.16 -13.55 -13.17
C ASN A 144 -14.14 -12.53 -13.68
N SER A 145 -14.15 -11.30 -13.14
CA SER A 145 -13.14 -10.29 -13.49
C SER A 145 -11.86 -10.46 -12.67
N SER A 146 -10.79 -10.95 -13.32
CA SER A 146 -9.46 -11.05 -12.72
C SER A 146 -8.97 -9.69 -12.16
N PHE A 147 -9.21 -8.60 -12.91
CA PHE A 147 -8.84 -7.25 -12.49
C PHE A 147 -9.51 -6.87 -11.17
N LEU A 148 -10.81 -7.08 -11.03
CA LEU A 148 -11.53 -6.69 -9.80
C LEU A 148 -11.06 -7.50 -8.59
N HIS A 149 -10.82 -8.81 -8.76
CA HIS A 149 -10.25 -9.63 -7.70
C HIS A 149 -8.84 -9.15 -7.32
N HIS A 150 -7.99 -8.82 -8.30
CA HIS A 150 -6.65 -8.28 -8.05
C HIS A 150 -6.70 -6.96 -7.28
N GLN A 151 -7.58 -6.02 -7.67
CA GLN A 151 -7.74 -4.74 -6.98
C GLN A 151 -8.24 -4.91 -5.54
N ILE A 152 -9.19 -5.81 -5.28
CA ILE A 152 -9.63 -6.11 -3.92
C ILE A 152 -8.47 -6.67 -3.09
N GLY A 153 -7.69 -7.60 -3.65
CA GLY A 153 -6.49 -8.14 -3.00
C GLY A 153 -5.49 -7.06 -2.62
N LEU A 154 -5.24 -6.08 -3.51
CA LEU A 154 -4.38 -4.93 -3.23
C LEU A 154 -4.92 -4.08 -2.08
N CYS A 155 -6.23 -3.83 -2.01
CA CYS A 155 -6.82 -3.13 -0.88
C CYS A 155 -6.62 -3.88 0.45
N HIS A 156 -6.80 -5.21 0.47
CA HIS A 156 -6.55 -6.00 1.68
C HIS A 156 -5.07 -6.00 2.08
N LYS A 157 -4.16 -6.06 1.09
CA LYS A 157 -2.70 -5.96 1.30
C LYS A 157 -2.34 -4.62 1.95
N GLN A 158 -2.89 -3.51 1.45
CA GLN A 158 -2.65 -2.18 2.00
C GLN A 158 -3.16 -2.06 3.45
N LEU A 159 -4.37 -2.55 3.72
CA LEU A 159 -4.92 -2.58 5.08
C LEU A 159 -4.04 -3.43 6.03
N LEU A 160 -3.50 -4.56 5.55
CA LEU A 160 -2.60 -5.40 6.33
C LEU A 160 -1.30 -4.66 6.68
N ILE A 161 -0.70 -3.94 5.73
CA ILE A 161 0.51 -3.12 5.97
C ILE A 161 0.24 -2.10 7.08
N GLN A 162 -0.87 -1.36 6.98
CA GLN A 162 -1.27 -0.40 8.01
C GLN A 162 -1.48 -1.06 9.39
N MET A 163 -2.09 -2.25 9.45
CA MET A 163 -2.25 -3.00 10.70
C MET A 163 -0.92 -3.47 11.30
N LEU A 164 0.12 -3.65 10.49
CA LEU A 164 1.47 -4.01 10.93
C LEU A 164 2.28 -2.79 11.38
N GLU A 165 2.03 -1.63 10.77
CA GLU A 165 2.69 -0.36 11.07
C GLU A 165 2.07 0.40 12.24
N GLU A 166 0.82 0.09 12.63
CA GLU A 166 0.15 0.66 13.80
C GLU A 166 0.91 0.28 15.09
N ARG A 167 1.75 1.22 15.55
CA ARG A 167 2.64 1.08 16.72
C ARG A 167 2.11 1.77 17.97
N ARG A 168 0.88 2.29 17.95
CA ARG A 168 0.32 2.99 19.13
C ARG A 168 0.22 2.03 20.33
N PRO A 169 0.81 2.40 21.50
CA PRO A 169 0.68 1.62 22.72
C PRO A 169 -0.80 1.38 23.06
N GLY A 170 -1.16 0.13 23.37
CA GLY A 170 -2.54 -0.26 23.71
C GLY A 170 -3.51 -0.41 22.52
N ARG A 171 -3.06 -0.21 21.27
CA ARG A 171 -3.88 -0.37 20.05
C ARG A 171 -3.33 -1.38 19.05
N SER A 172 -2.50 -2.30 19.53
CA SER A 172 -1.97 -3.37 18.68
C SER A 172 -3.13 -4.20 18.12
N VAL A 173 -3.22 -4.26 16.80
CA VAL A 173 -4.26 -5.03 16.13
C VAL A 173 -4.06 -6.52 16.42
N PRO A 174 -5.09 -7.25 16.90
CA PRO A 174 -4.96 -8.65 17.28
C PRO A 174 -4.41 -9.52 16.14
N ALA A 175 -3.55 -10.49 16.49
CA ALA A 175 -2.93 -11.38 15.52
C ALA A 175 -3.95 -12.11 14.62
N ALA A 176 -5.07 -12.54 15.20
CA ALA A 176 -6.16 -13.19 14.47
C ALA A 176 -6.74 -12.31 13.35
N GLN A 177 -6.88 -10.99 13.58
CA GLN A 177 -7.36 -10.07 12.55
C GLN A 177 -6.35 -9.93 11.41
N LYS A 178 -5.05 -9.88 11.74
CA LYS A 178 -3.97 -9.85 10.74
C LYS A 178 -3.97 -11.13 9.89
N VAL A 179 -4.13 -12.30 10.52
CA VAL A 179 -4.25 -13.59 9.81
C VAL A 179 -5.47 -13.59 8.89
N ALA A 180 -6.62 -13.14 9.37
CA ALA A 180 -7.82 -13.04 8.55
C ALA A 180 -7.60 -12.14 7.32
N LYS A 181 -6.84 -11.03 7.45
CA LYS A 181 -6.55 -10.16 6.30
C LYS A 181 -5.59 -10.83 5.31
N VAL A 182 -4.60 -11.58 5.78
CA VAL A 182 -3.72 -12.39 4.92
C VAL A 182 -4.57 -13.39 4.11
N ILE A 183 -5.52 -14.08 4.76
CA ILE A 183 -6.41 -15.04 4.08
C ILE A 183 -7.23 -14.35 2.99
N GLU A 184 -7.82 -13.19 3.26
CA GLU A 184 -8.55 -12.42 2.24
C GLU A 184 -7.66 -11.98 1.07
N CYS A 185 -6.41 -11.58 1.34
CA CYS A 185 -5.44 -11.25 0.29
C CYS A 185 -5.22 -12.46 -0.63
N ILE A 186 -4.89 -13.62 -0.03
CA ILE A 186 -4.60 -14.86 -0.75
C ILE A 186 -5.82 -15.29 -1.58
N GLN A 187 -7.01 -15.29 -0.99
CA GLN A 187 -8.25 -15.67 -1.70
C GLN A 187 -8.48 -14.83 -2.95
N HIS A 188 -8.34 -13.51 -2.85
CA HIS A 188 -8.56 -12.61 -3.98
C HIS A 188 -7.45 -12.68 -5.02
N PHE A 189 -6.17 -12.76 -4.61
CA PHE A 189 -5.07 -12.92 -5.56
C PHE A 189 -5.10 -14.29 -6.26
N SER A 190 -5.39 -15.37 -5.55
CA SER A 190 -5.57 -16.70 -6.13
C SER A 190 -6.66 -16.67 -7.19
N LYS A 191 -7.85 -16.14 -6.85
CA LYS A 191 -8.94 -16.04 -7.81
C LYS A 191 -8.58 -15.19 -9.03
N ALA A 192 -7.80 -14.11 -8.85
CA ALA A 192 -7.33 -13.31 -9.97
C ALA A 192 -6.38 -14.07 -10.90
N VAL A 193 -5.49 -14.91 -10.35
CA VAL A 193 -4.58 -15.79 -11.09
C VAL A 193 -5.37 -16.92 -11.78
N ASP A 194 -6.33 -17.54 -11.10
CA ASP A 194 -7.17 -18.59 -11.69
C ASP A 194 -7.95 -18.10 -12.91
N LEU A 195 -8.50 -16.88 -12.81
CA LEU A 195 -9.26 -16.24 -13.90
C LEU A 195 -8.35 -15.76 -15.04
N LYS A 196 -7.10 -15.39 -14.74
CA LYS A 196 -6.14 -14.90 -15.73
C LYS A 196 -4.71 -15.33 -15.34
N PRO A 197 -4.28 -16.54 -15.76
CA PRO A 197 -2.97 -17.09 -15.38
C PRO A 197 -1.77 -16.29 -15.88
N ASN A 198 -1.92 -15.48 -16.93
CA ASN A 198 -0.86 -14.59 -17.41
C ASN A 198 -0.80 -13.24 -16.69
N ASN A 199 -1.60 -13.02 -15.63
CA ASN A 199 -1.50 -11.82 -14.80
C ASN A 199 -0.31 -11.95 -13.83
N ILE A 200 0.85 -11.47 -14.28
CA ILE A 200 2.13 -11.57 -13.56
C ILE A 200 2.09 -10.84 -12.23
N TYR A 201 1.55 -9.62 -12.20
CA TYR A 201 1.39 -8.84 -10.97
C TYR A 201 0.50 -9.57 -9.95
N ALA A 202 -0.58 -10.23 -10.38
CA ALA A 202 -1.41 -11.01 -9.46
C ALA A 202 -0.64 -12.22 -8.89
N LYS A 203 0.15 -12.92 -9.71
CA LYS A 203 1.02 -14.03 -9.26
C LYS A 203 2.07 -13.57 -8.24
N VAL A 204 2.77 -12.47 -8.52
CA VAL A 204 3.75 -11.88 -7.58
C VAL A 204 3.07 -11.50 -6.26
N ASN A 205 1.93 -10.82 -6.32
CA ASN A 205 1.18 -10.44 -5.12
C ASN A 205 0.66 -11.66 -4.34
N LEU A 206 0.27 -12.75 -5.02
CA LEU A 206 -0.08 -14.02 -4.39
C LEU A 206 1.13 -14.62 -3.66
N ALA A 207 2.30 -14.67 -4.30
CA ALA A 207 3.53 -15.17 -3.69
C ALA A 207 3.93 -14.36 -2.44
N GLU A 208 3.82 -13.03 -2.50
CA GLU A 208 4.09 -12.16 -1.36
C GLU A 208 3.09 -12.38 -0.21
N ALA A 209 1.81 -12.56 -0.52
CA ALA A 209 0.78 -12.85 0.47
C ALA A 209 0.98 -14.23 1.14
N GLU A 210 1.46 -15.21 0.37
CA GLU A 210 1.82 -16.56 0.82
C GLU A 210 3.15 -16.62 1.58
N SER A 211 3.77 -15.48 1.93
CA SER A 211 5.07 -15.43 2.62
C SER A 211 5.16 -16.15 3.98
N ARG A 212 4.06 -16.65 4.54
CA ARG A 212 4.05 -17.56 5.71
C ARG A 212 4.26 -19.03 5.34
N GLN A 213 3.96 -19.40 4.10
CA GLN A 213 4.18 -20.72 3.51
C GLN A 213 5.33 -20.59 2.50
N LEU A 214 6.55 -20.53 3.01
CA LEU A 214 7.75 -20.15 2.24
C LEU A 214 7.92 -21.00 0.98
N GLU A 215 7.63 -22.29 1.05
CA GLU A 215 7.73 -23.23 -0.07
C GLU A 215 6.70 -22.94 -1.17
N LYS A 216 5.48 -22.51 -0.80
CA LYS A 216 4.46 -22.12 -1.78
C LYS A 216 4.82 -20.82 -2.47
N ALA A 217 5.25 -19.82 -1.70
CA ALA A 217 5.70 -18.54 -2.25
C ALA A 217 6.89 -18.75 -3.21
N GLU A 218 7.87 -19.55 -2.81
CA GLU A 218 9.05 -19.84 -3.63
C GLU A 218 8.68 -20.58 -4.91
N LYS A 219 7.79 -21.58 -4.87
CA LYS A 219 7.29 -22.26 -6.09
C LYS A 219 6.69 -21.27 -7.10
N ILE A 220 5.89 -20.31 -6.63
CA ILE A 220 5.31 -19.29 -7.51
C ILE A 220 6.42 -18.42 -8.11
N PHE A 221 7.37 -17.94 -7.31
CA PHE A 221 8.48 -17.14 -7.81
C PHE A 221 9.35 -17.90 -8.81
N SER A 222 9.74 -19.16 -8.51
CA SER A 222 10.49 -19.99 -9.45
C SER A 222 9.75 -20.14 -10.78
N SER A 223 8.44 -20.42 -10.74
CA SER A 223 7.64 -20.52 -11.98
C SER A 223 7.59 -19.23 -12.80
N LEU A 224 7.69 -18.06 -12.16
CA LEU A 224 7.73 -16.77 -12.84
C LEU A 224 9.10 -16.50 -13.47
N ILE A 225 10.19 -16.87 -12.79
CA ILE A 225 11.55 -16.69 -13.32
C ILE A 225 11.83 -17.63 -14.50
N ASP A 226 11.26 -18.83 -14.49
CA ASP A 226 11.43 -19.81 -15.56
C ASP A 226 10.58 -19.50 -16.81
N ASP A 227 9.65 -18.54 -16.72
CA ASP A 227 8.78 -18.16 -17.84
C ASP A 227 9.52 -17.29 -18.86
N LYS A 228 9.97 -17.94 -19.94
CA LYS A 228 10.69 -17.30 -21.03
C LYS A 228 9.85 -16.30 -21.83
N ALA A 229 8.52 -16.43 -21.80
CA ALA A 229 7.59 -15.60 -22.56
C ALA A 229 7.36 -14.21 -21.94
N LEU A 230 7.86 -13.97 -20.72
CA LEU A 230 7.74 -12.67 -20.07
C LEU A 230 8.52 -11.59 -20.80
N GLY A 231 7.89 -10.42 -20.96
CA GLY A 231 8.56 -9.22 -21.41
C GLY A 231 9.62 -8.74 -20.41
N GLU A 232 10.55 -7.92 -20.87
CA GLU A 232 11.68 -7.46 -20.05
C GLU A 232 11.25 -6.76 -18.75
N SER A 233 10.25 -5.88 -18.83
CA SER A 233 9.72 -5.18 -17.65
C SER A 233 9.07 -6.14 -16.65
N ASP A 234 8.36 -7.17 -17.13
CA ASP A 234 7.73 -8.16 -16.25
C ASP A 234 8.77 -9.08 -15.60
N LYS A 235 9.80 -9.50 -16.36
CA LYS A 235 10.94 -10.25 -15.82
C LYS A 235 11.64 -9.45 -14.72
N GLN A 236 11.89 -8.18 -14.97
CA GLN A 236 12.52 -7.28 -14.02
C GLN A 236 11.68 -7.13 -12.73
N HIS A 237 10.35 -6.99 -12.86
CA HIS A 237 9.44 -7.02 -11.72
C HIS A 237 9.54 -8.32 -10.91
N CYS A 238 9.53 -9.47 -11.59
CA CYS A 238 9.62 -10.78 -10.94
C CYS A 238 10.95 -10.96 -10.20
N TYR A 239 12.07 -10.62 -10.83
CA TYR A 239 13.40 -10.69 -10.21
C TYR A 239 13.50 -9.80 -8.97
N THR A 240 13.04 -8.55 -9.06
CA THR A 240 13.06 -7.61 -7.93
C THR A 240 12.20 -8.12 -6.78
N SER A 241 10.95 -8.54 -7.05
CA SER A 241 10.07 -9.07 -6.00
C SER A 241 10.58 -10.37 -5.38
N TYR A 242 11.17 -11.26 -6.19
CA TYR A 242 11.76 -12.49 -5.66
C TYR A 242 12.99 -12.22 -4.79
N GLY A 243 13.85 -11.29 -5.20
CA GLY A 243 14.98 -10.83 -4.38
C GLY A 243 14.53 -10.25 -3.03
N VAL A 244 13.45 -9.46 -3.02
CA VAL A 244 12.85 -8.93 -1.77
C VAL A 244 12.35 -10.07 -0.87
N PHE A 245 11.67 -11.06 -1.44
CA PHE A 245 11.22 -12.24 -0.71
C PHE A 245 12.39 -13.03 -0.11
N LEU A 246 13.43 -13.32 -0.90
CA LEU A 246 14.61 -14.04 -0.46
C LEU A 246 15.33 -13.30 0.68
N LEU A 247 15.53 -11.98 0.53
CA LEU A 247 16.23 -11.16 1.51
C LEU A 247 15.49 -11.09 2.85
N TYR A 248 14.19 -10.78 2.83
CA TYR A 248 13.48 -10.48 4.07
C TYR A 248 12.73 -11.67 4.67
N LYS A 249 12.24 -12.61 3.85
CA LYS A 249 11.43 -13.75 4.29
C LYS A 249 12.28 -15.01 4.46
N LYS A 250 13.05 -15.42 3.45
CA LYS A 250 13.94 -16.60 3.56
C LYS A 250 15.28 -16.32 4.23
N LYS A 251 15.69 -15.05 4.33
CA LYS A 251 17.01 -14.63 4.84
C LYS A 251 18.17 -15.22 4.03
N ASP A 252 17.95 -15.46 2.73
CA ASP A 252 18.94 -15.96 1.80
C ASP A 252 19.48 -14.78 0.98
N GLU A 253 20.49 -14.11 1.54
CA GLU A 253 21.02 -12.87 0.97
C GLU A 253 21.76 -13.08 -0.34
N ASP A 254 22.54 -14.15 -0.47
CA ASP A 254 23.36 -14.39 -1.65
C ASP A 254 22.46 -14.66 -2.88
N LYS A 255 21.38 -15.43 -2.71
CA LYS A 255 20.37 -15.57 -3.76
C LYS A 255 19.62 -14.26 -3.98
N ALA A 256 19.30 -13.48 -2.94
CA ALA A 256 18.65 -12.20 -3.12
C ALA A 256 19.49 -11.23 -3.97
N VAL A 257 20.79 -11.12 -3.69
CA VAL A 257 21.74 -10.33 -4.49
C VAL A 257 21.75 -10.82 -5.93
N SER A 258 21.76 -12.14 -6.15
CA SER A 258 21.72 -12.72 -7.49
C SER A 258 20.46 -12.29 -8.26
N GLN A 259 19.28 -12.36 -7.64
CA GLN A 259 18.03 -11.90 -8.26
C GLN A 259 18.03 -10.39 -8.52
N PHE A 260 18.52 -9.57 -7.58
CA PHE A 260 18.61 -8.13 -7.80
C PHE A 260 19.58 -7.77 -8.93
N LYS A 261 20.71 -8.48 -9.07
CA LYS A 261 21.62 -8.32 -10.21
C LYS A 261 20.90 -8.66 -11.53
N SER A 262 20.19 -9.79 -11.60
CA SER A 262 19.39 -10.15 -12.76
C SER A 262 18.34 -9.10 -13.13
N ALA A 263 17.67 -8.50 -12.13
CA ALA A 263 16.76 -7.38 -12.36
C ALA A 263 17.49 -6.14 -12.90
N TYR A 264 18.66 -5.79 -12.34
CA TYR A 264 19.39 -4.58 -12.67
C TYR A 264 20.04 -4.61 -14.07
N MET A 265 20.46 -5.81 -14.52
CA MET A 265 21.03 -6.05 -15.85
C MET A 265 20.05 -5.80 -16.99
N ILE A 266 18.73 -5.90 -16.74
CA ILE A 266 17.72 -5.59 -17.75
C ILE A 266 17.69 -4.07 -17.96
N PRO A 267 18.05 -3.55 -19.16
CA PRO A 267 18.29 -2.12 -19.39
C PRO A 267 17.00 -1.30 -19.58
N VAL A 268 15.92 -1.68 -18.90
CA VAL A 268 14.66 -0.95 -18.86
C VAL A 268 14.69 -0.01 -17.65
N ASP A 269 14.67 1.30 -17.86
CA ASP A 269 14.64 2.28 -16.76
C ASP A 269 13.22 2.41 -16.17
N ASN A 270 12.86 1.48 -15.31
CA ASN A 270 11.61 1.51 -14.56
C ASN A 270 11.84 1.58 -13.04
N TYR A 271 10.74 1.60 -12.29
CA TYR A 271 10.77 1.65 -10.84
C TYR A 271 11.46 0.41 -10.25
N GLU A 272 11.27 -0.75 -10.84
CA GLU A 272 11.75 -2.06 -10.41
C GLU A 272 13.27 -2.15 -10.52
N ARG A 273 13.86 -1.61 -11.61
CA ARG A 273 15.32 -1.46 -11.76
C ARG A 273 15.89 -0.60 -10.64
N LYS A 274 15.25 0.55 -10.39
CA LYS A 274 15.65 1.50 -9.34
C LYS A 274 15.57 0.86 -7.96
N GLN A 275 14.53 0.06 -7.69
CA GLN A 275 14.40 -0.69 -6.44
C GLN A 275 15.49 -1.76 -6.30
N ALA A 276 15.78 -2.55 -7.34
CA ALA A 276 16.85 -3.54 -7.31
C ALA A 276 18.22 -2.89 -7.01
N GLY A 277 18.55 -1.79 -7.70
CA GLY A 277 19.77 -1.03 -7.45
C GLY A 277 19.83 -0.48 -6.02
N LYS A 278 18.72 0.08 -5.51
CA LYS A 278 18.63 0.55 -4.12
C LYS A 278 18.88 -0.58 -3.11
N LYS A 279 18.33 -1.79 -3.35
CA LYS A 279 18.55 -2.95 -2.47
C LYS A 279 20.00 -3.43 -2.52
N LEU A 280 20.62 -3.48 -3.70
CA LEU A 280 22.03 -3.83 -3.86
C LEU A 280 22.95 -2.84 -3.10
N ARG A 281 22.77 -1.54 -3.31
CA ARG A 281 23.55 -0.50 -2.60
C ARG A 281 23.37 -0.62 -1.09
N LEU A 282 22.15 -0.81 -0.60
CA LEU A 282 21.86 -0.99 0.82
C LEU A 282 22.59 -2.20 1.43
N ILE A 283 22.66 -3.33 0.70
CA ILE A 283 23.40 -4.52 1.16
C ILE A 283 24.90 -4.21 1.21
N ALA A 284 25.46 -3.58 0.17
CA ALA A 284 26.87 -3.20 0.14
C ALA A 284 27.23 -2.24 1.28
N GLU A 285 26.45 -1.17 1.48
CA GLU A 285 26.63 -0.20 2.57
C GLU A 285 26.57 -0.86 3.95
N ARG A 286 25.61 -1.77 4.17
CA ARG A 286 25.51 -2.51 5.43
C ARG A 286 26.75 -3.38 5.67
N ASN A 287 27.27 -4.03 4.64
CA ASN A 287 28.47 -4.87 4.73
C ASN A 287 29.72 -4.02 5.05
N PHE A 288 29.88 -2.84 4.43
CA PHE A 288 30.91 -1.88 4.83
C PHE A 288 30.81 -1.46 6.30
N ASN A 289 29.62 -1.05 6.74
CA ASN A 289 29.41 -0.54 8.09
C ASN A 289 29.62 -1.59 9.17
N THR A 290 29.26 -2.85 8.88
CA THR A 290 29.45 -3.98 9.80
C THR A 290 30.85 -4.57 9.76
N LYS A 291 31.72 -4.07 8.87
CA LYS A 291 33.06 -4.60 8.59
C LYS A 291 33.07 -6.10 8.28
N GLN A 292 32.03 -6.57 7.59
CA GLN A 292 31.86 -7.95 7.17
C GLN A 292 31.64 -7.98 5.67
N LYS A 293 32.13 -9.02 4.98
CA LYS A 293 31.89 -9.21 3.54
C LYS A 293 32.28 -7.99 2.68
N PHE A 294 33.44 -7.39 2.96
CA PHE A 294 33.93 -6.21 2.22
C PHE A 294 34.10 -6.49 0.73
N ARG A 295 34.62 -7.67 0.40
CA ARG A 295 34.80 -8.11 -0.98
C ARG A 295 33.47 -8.08 -1.73
N GLU A 296 32.44 -8.71 -1.18
CA GLU A 296 31.12 -8.79 -1.77
C GLU A 296 30.48 -7.40 -1.89
N ALA A 297 30.74 -6.50 -0.94
CA ALA A 297 30.30 -5.11 -1.01
C ALA A 297 30.93 -4.36 -2.19
N PHE A 298 32.26 -4.47 -2.36
CA PHE A 298 32.97 -3.88 -3.51
C PHE A 298 32.51 -4.50 -4.84
N GLU A 299 32.32 -5.82 -4.90
CA GLU A 299 31.83 -6.52 -6.09
C GLU A 299 30.41 -6.05 -6.48
N ILE A 300 29.54 -5.78 -5.51
CA ILE A 300 28.21 -5.22 -5.77
C ILE A 300 28.33 -3.80 -6.34
N LEU A 301 29.15 -2.93 -5.73
CA LEU A 301 29.31 -1.55 -6.20
C LEU A 301 29.96 -1.48 -7.59
N ALA A 302 30.99 -2.29 -7.83
CA ALA A 302 31.62 -2.42 -9.13
C ALA A 302 30.63 -2.88 -10.22
N PHE A 303 29.81 -3.88 -9.90
CA PHE A 303 28.75 -4.34 -10.79
C PHE A 303 27.78 -3.21 -11.15
N ILE A 304 27.28 -2.45 -10.16
CA ILE A 304 26.35 -1.36 -10.43
C ILE A 304 26.98 -0.28 -11.31
N SER A 305 28.21 0.14 -11.00
CA SER A 305 28.92 1.14 -11.81
C SER A 305 29.19 0.64 -13.23
N SER A 306 29.46 -0.65 -13.43
CA SER A 306 29.59 -1.26 -14.75
C SER A 306 28.28 -1.16 -15.55
N GLU A 307 27.16 -1.56 -14.94
CA GLU A 307 25.84 -1.50 -15.59
C GLU A 307 25.38 -0.05 -15.87
N ASP A 308 25.82 0.91 -15.05
CA ASP A 308 25.58 2.34 -15.24
C ASP A 308 26.61 2.99 -16.19
N LYS A 309 27.48 2.20 -16.84
CA LYS A 309 28.52 2.64 -17.80
C LYS A 309 29.57 3.59 -17.21
N GLN A 310 29.83 3.46 -15.91
CA GLN A 310 30.83 4.21 -15.15
C GLN A 310 32.11 3.36 -14.97
N GLU A 311 32.80 3.07 -16.07
CA GLU A 311 33.91 2.11 -16.09
C GLU A 311 35.07 2.45 -15.16
N MET A 312 35.42 3.74 -15.03
CA MET A 312 36.48 4.17 -14.12
C MET A 312 36.11 3.89 -12.67
N GLN A 313 34.90 4.23 -12.26
CA GLN A 313 34.40 3.98 -10.91
C GLN A 313 34.26 2.48 -10.62
N ALA A 314 33.84 1.69 -11.61
CA ALA A 314 33.80 0.23 -11.47
C ALA A 314 35.20 -0.35 -11.21
N LYS A 315 36.22 0.13 -11.93
CA LYS A 315 37.63 -0.26 -11.71
C LYS A 315 38.14 0.17 -10.33
N GLU A 316 37.80 1.38 -9.87
CA GLU A 316 38.16 1.85 -8.53
C GLU A 316 37.60 0.92 -7.43
N TYR A 317 36.33 0.50 -7.53
CA TYR A 317 35.76 -0.46 -6.59
C TYR A 317 36.46 -1.83 -6.64
N LEU A 318 36.82 -2.32 -7.82
CA LEU A 318 37.60 -3.56 -7.96
C LEU A 318 39.04 -3.45 -7.47
N GLN A 319 39.64 -2.25 -7.51
CA GLN A 319 40.98 -1.99 -6.97
C GLN A 319 40.97 -1.78 -5.46
N GLY A 320 39.94 -1.12 -4.91
CA GLY A 320 39.75 -0.95 -3.46
C GLY A 320 39.65 -2.28 -2.71
N PHE A 321 39.16 -3.33 -3.39
CA PHE A 321 39.24 -4.72 -2.93
C PHE A 321 40.68 -5.18 -2.64
N SER A 322 41.64 -4.90 -3.54
CA SER A 322 43.03 -5.36 -3.43
C SER A 322 43.76 -4.78 -2.22
N PHE A 323 43.49 -3.51 -1.87
CA PHE A 323 44.12 -2.83 -0.74
C PHE A 323 43.59 -3.29 0.62
N HIS A 324 42.35 -3.75 0.73
CA HIS A 324 41.78 -4.25 2.00
C HIS A 324 42.06 -5.74 2.25
N SER A 325 42.30 -6.54 1.21
CA SER A 325 42.76 -7.92 1.38
C SER A 325 44.18 -8.05 1.96
N GLU A 326 45.04 -7.05 1.76
CA GLU A 326 46.41 -7.03 2.29
C GLU A 326 46.48 -6.60 3.76
N SER A 327 45.49 -5.86 4.27
CA SER A 327 45.45 -5.44 5.69
C SER A 327 44.89 -6.50 6.65
N ASP A 328 44.22 -7.54 6.14
CA ASP A 328 43.61 -8.61 6.94
C ASP A 328 44.41 -9.92 6.98
N THR A 329 45.62 -9.96 6.40
CA THR A 329 46.54 -11.07 6.70
C THR A 329 46.95 -11.01 8.18
N PRO A 330 46.72 -12.06 9.00
CA PRO A 330 47.27 -12.10 10.33
C PRO A 330 48.79 -12.04 10.16
N ILE A 331 49.42 -11.03 10.75
CA ILE A 331 50.87 -10.96 10.84
C ILE A 331 51.31 -12.26 11.53
N SER A 332 51.80 -13.19 10.72
CA SER A 332 52.51 -14.37 11.17
C SER A 332 53.65 -13.87 12.05
N ARG A 333 53.52 -14.03 13.37
CA ARG A 333 54.66 -13.96 14.29
C ARG A 333 55.66 -15.05 13.89
N ARG A 334 56.57 -14.70 12.97
CA ARG A 334 57.86 -15.37 12.82
C ARG A 334 58.87 -14.46 13.51
N GLY A 335 59.47 -15.01 14.55
CA GLY A 335 60.34 -14.28 15.47
C GLY A 335 61.68 -13.88 14.88
N LYS A 336 62.35 -13.03 15.65
CA LYS A 336 63.71 -13.21 16.14
C LYS A 336 63.79 -12.62 17.54
#